data_AF-A0A1I8EKL5-F1
#
_entry.id   AF-A0A1I8EKL5-F1
#
_cell.length_a   1.000
_cell.length_b   1.000
_cell.length_c   1.000
_cell.angle_alpha   90.00
_cell.angle_beta   90.00
_cell.angle_gamma   90.00
#
_symmetry.space_group_name_H-M   'P 1'
#
loop_
_entity.id
_entity.type
_entity.pdbx_description
1 polymer ?
#
loop_
_entity_poly.entity_id
_entity_poly.type
_entity_poly.pdbx_seq_one_letter_code
_entity_poly.pdbx_strand_id
1 'polypeptide(L)'
;MEIPDQYCICEKHWHMIDIHDENVMKAAQFIVNAINNFLKQKGAGEKCEILHLKEVISAEYIEEQPLLKVVVSASPSDGRYETQLLKNAESFEIPGKIIRVNSYGNQSHCVNNDDIRPLCYCRK
;
A
#
# COMPACT_ATOMS: atom_id res chain seq x y z
N MET A 1 -9.89 -12.03 -18.01
CA MET A 1 -8.87 -11.07 -17.57
C MET A 1 -9.63 -9.81 -17.19
N GLU A 2 -9.78 -9.56 -15.88
CA GLU A 2 -10.45 -8.36 -15.39
C GLU A 2 -9.38 -7.30 -15.09
N ILE A 3 -9.64 -6.05 -15.48
CA ILE A 3 -8.76 -4.92 -15.17
C ILE A 3 -9.01 -4.55 -13.71
N PRO A 4 -7.99 -4.52 -12.84
CA PRO A 4 -8.17 -4.07 -11.47
C PRO A 4 -8.78 -2.67 -11.44
N ASP A 5 -9.74 -2.46 -10.53
CA ASP A 5 -10.50 -1.21 -10.42
C ASP A 5 -9.63 0.05 -10.33
N GLN A 6 -8.45 -0.07 -9.74
CA GLN A 6 -7.45 1.00 -9.64
C GLN A 6 -6.87 1.48 -10.98
N TYR A 7 -7.03 0.73 -12.06
CA TYR A 7 -6.60 1.08 -13.42
C TYR A 7 -7.79 1.38 -14.35
N CYS A 8 -9.02 1.38 -13.82
CA CYS A 8 -10.18 1.72 -14.61
C CYS A 8 -10.13 3.22 -14.99
N ILE A 9 -10.38 3.51 -16.27
CA ILE A 9 -10.37 4.87 -16.83
C ILE A 9 -11.60 5.70 -16.42
N CYS A 10 -12.59 5.10 -15.75
CA CYS A 10 -13.75 5.83 -15.26
C CYS A 10 -13.31 6.87 -14.23
N GLU A 11 -13.69 8.13 -14.44
CA GLU A 11 -13.50 9.17 -13.44
C GLU A 11 -14.36 8.84 -12.21
N LYS A 12 -13.68 8.51 -11.11
CA LYS A 12 -14.31 8.38 -9.79
C LYS A 12 -14.18 9.71 -9.05
N HIS A 13 -15.25 10.18 -8.42
CA HIS A 13 -15.22 11.38 -7.60
C HIS A 13 -14.61 11.07 -6.23
N TRP A 14 -13.34 11.44 -6.07
CA TRP A 14 -12.62 11.28 -4.81
C TRP A 14 -12.76 12.51 -3.93
N HIS A 15 -13.07 12.28 -2.66
CA HIS A 15 -13.21 13.30 -1.64
C HIS A 15 -12.10 13.14 -0.60
N MET A 16 -11.47 14.24 -0.19
CA MET A 16 -10.45 14.20 0.85
C MET A 16 -11.09 13.82 2.20
N ILE A 17 -10.39 12.98 2.96
CA ILE A 17 -10.74 12.65 4.35
C ILE A 17 -9.54 12.97 5.25
N ASP A 18 -9.82 13.30 6.51
CA ASP A 18 -8.77 13.54 7.50
C ASP A 18 -7.85 12.32 7.61
N ILE A 19 -6.54 12.56 7.52
CA ILE A 19 -5.53 11.51 7.65
C ILE A 19 -5.48 10.91 9.07
N HIS A 20 -6.03 11.61 10.06
CA HIS A 20 -6.14 11.14 11.44
C HIS A 20 -7.45 10.39 11.72
N ASP A 21 -8.33 10.22 10.71
CA ASP A 21 -9.52 9.38 10.86
C ASP A 21 -9.13 7.97 11.29
N GLU A 22 -9.90 7.39 12.22
CA GLU A 22 -9.60 6.08 12.78
C GLU A 22 -9.53 4.98 11.70
N ASN A 23 -10.41 5.05 10.69
CA ASN A 23 -10.41 4.10 9.59
C ASN A 23 -9.19 4.29 8.70
N VAL A 24 -8.78 5.53 8.47
CA VAL A 24 -7.59 5.86 7.67
C VAL A 24 -6.32 5.34 8.35
N MET A 25 -6.19 5.52 9.67
CA MET A 25 -5.05 5.00 10.42
C MET A 25 -5.02 3.48 10.47
N LYS A 26 -6.18 2.82 10.67
CA LYS A 26 -6.29 1.35 10.60
C LYS A 26 -5.96 0.82 9.20
N ALA A 27 -6.49 1.46 8.17
CA ALA A 27 -6.18 1.18 6.76
C ALA A 27 -4.68 1.30 6.48
N ALA A 28 -4.04 2.38 6.93
CA ALA A 28 -2.62 2.62 6.75
C ALA A 28 -1.76 1.52 7.38
N GLN A 29 -2.10 1.12 8.62
CA GLN A 29 -1.41 0.02 9.29
C GLN A 29 -1.63 -1.31 8.56
N PHE A 30 -2.84 -1.55 8.06
CA PHE A 30 -3.17 -2.74 7.28
C PHE A 30 -2.33 -2.82 5.98
N ILE A 31 -2.15 -1.70 5.27
CA ILE A 31 -1.32 -1.64 4.05
C ILE A 31 0.10 -2.10 4.33
N VAL A 32 0.76 -1.53 5.34
CA VAL A 32 2.15 -1.88 5.66
C VAL A 32 2.27 -3.34 6.09
N ASN A 33 1.30 -3.85 6.87
CA ASN A 33 1.25 -5.26 7.24
C ASN A 33 1.06 -6.17 6.02
N ALA A 34 0.22 -5.77 5.07
CA ALA A 34 0.00 -6.50 3.82
C ALA A 34 1.28 -6.57 2.98
N ILE A 35 2.07 -5.49 2.92
CA ILE A 35 3.39 -5.49 2.25
C ILE A 35 4.31 -6.54 2.87
N ASN A 36 4.50 -6.48 4.20
CA ASN A 36 5.39 -7.41 4.90
C ASN A 36 4.95 -8.87 4.73
N ASN A 37 3.64 -9.14 4.79
CA ASN A 37 3.07 -10.46 4.57
C ASN A 37 3.31 -10.94 3.14
N PHE A 38 3.12 -10.07 2.14
CA PHE A 38 3.37 -10.40 0.74
C PHE A 38 4.85 -10.73 0.48
N LEU A 39 5.78 -9.93 1.02
CA LEU A 39 7.22 -10.21 0.94
C LEU A 39 7.58 -11.56 1.57
N LYS A 40 6.99 -11.87 2.73
CA LYS A 40 7.18 -13.17 3.40
C LYS A 40 6.65 -14.34 2.56
N GLN A 41 5.44 -14.21 2.00
CA GLN A 41 4.83 -15.23 1.14
C GLN A 41 5.65 -15.48 -0.13
N LYS A 42 6.31 -14.45 -0.67
CA LYS A 42 7.19 -14.56 -1.84
C LYS A 42 8.62 -15.02 -1.49
N GLY A 43 8.88 -15.42 -0.24
CA GLY A 43 10.19 -15.92 0.20
C GLY A 43 11.27 -14.86 0.36
N ALA A 44 10.90 -13.58 0.40
CA ALA A 44 11.84 -12.45 0.55
C ALA A 44 11.95 -11.95 1.99
N GLY A 45 11.21 -12.55 2.93
CA GLY A 45 11.15 -12.11 4.33
C GLY A 45 12.50 -12.10 5.08
N GLU A 46 13.49 -12.89 4.65
CA GLU A 46 14.84 -12.89 5.23
C GLU A 46 15.77 -11.85 4.58
N LYS A 47 15.46 -11.43 3.35
CA LYS A 47 16.26 -10.50 2.56
C LYS A 47 15.81 -9.05 2.70
N CYS A 48 14.52 -8.85 2.94
CA CYS A 48 13.92 -7.54 3.12
C CYS A 48 13.75 -7.21 4.61
N GLU A 49 13.96 -5.96 4.98
CA GLU A 49 13.61 -5.42 6.29
C GLU A 49 12.10 -5.44 6.49
N ILE A 50 11.68 -5.54 7.76
CA ILE A 50 10.29 -5.36 8.13
C ILE A 50 9.96 -3.87 8.05
N LEU A 51 8.94 -3.53 7.26
CA LEU A 51 8.48 -2.17 7.12
C LEU A 51 7.51 -1.80 8.26
N HIS A 52 7.59 -0.55 8.71
CA HIS A 52 6.70 0.02 9.72
C HIS A 52 6.02 1.28 9.18
N LEU A 53 4.76 1.49 9.55
CA LEU A 53 4.04 2.71 9.20
C LEU A 53 4.78 3.91 9.80
N LYS A 54 5.20 4.84 8.95
CA LYS A 54 5.84 6.09 9.35
C LYS A 54 4.81 7.20 9.50
N GLU A 55 3.98 7.38 8.48
CA GLU A 55 2.94 8.42 8.43
C GLU A 55 1.95 8.13 7.29
N VAL A 56 0.75 8.72 7.39
CA VAL A 56 -0.22 8.79 6.30
C VAL A 56 0.02 10.10 5.53
N ILE A 57 0.20 10.01 4.22
CA ILE A 57 0.50 11.15 3.35
C ILE A 57 -0.78 11.79 2.83
N SER A 58 -1.72 10.96 2.39
CA SER A 58 -3.03 11.41 1.94
C SER A 58 -4.05 10.27 2.05
N ALA A 59 -5.31 10.66 2.18
CA ALA A 59 -6.43 9.74 2.17
C ALA A 59 -7.62 10.37 1.44
N GLU A 60 -8.26 9.57 0.61
CA GLU A 60 -9.40 9.95 -0.22
C GLU A 60 -10.46 8.85 -0.14
N TYR A 61 -11.74 9.20 -0.23
CA TYR A 61 -12.85 8.23 -0.28
C TYR A 61 -13.82 8.55 -1.42
N ILE A 62 -14.71 7.60 -1.72
CA ILE A 62 -15.80 7.75 -2.68
C ILE A 62 -17.13 7.66 -1.91
N GLU A 63 -18.13 8.48 -2.23
CA GLU A 63 -19.42 8.44 -1.55
C GLU A 63 -20.28 7.24 -2.00
N GLU A 64 -20.22 6.89 -3.28
CA GLU A 64 -21.03 5.82 -3.88
C GLU A 64 -20.53 4.41 -3.57
N GLN A 65 -19.31 4.25 -3.04
CA GLN A 65 -18.68 2.97 -2.77
C GLN A 65 -17.91 3.03 -1.46
N PRO A 66 -17.83 1.95 -0.67
CA PRO A 66 -17.02 1.91 0.55
C PRO A 66 -15.52 1.75 0.21
N LEU A 67 -15.00 2.63 -0.65
CA LEU A 67 -13.64 2.57 -1.18
C LEU A 67 -12.82 3.73 -0.61
N LEU A 68 -11.68 3.39 -0.01
CA LEU A 68 -10.71 4.33 0.52
C LEU A 68 -9.42 4.21 -0.29
N LYS A 69 -8.86 5.32 -0.74
CA LYS A 69 -7.55 5.39 -1.36
C LYS A 69 -6.59 6.06 -0.40
N VAL A 70 -5.51 5.38 -0.06
CA VAL A 70 -4.56 5.85 0.95
C VAL A 70 -3.16 5.80 0.39
N VAL A 71 -2.40 6.87 0.64
CA VAL A 71 -0.97 6.92 0.41
C VAL A 71 -0.27 6.93 1.77
N VAL A 72 0.57 5.93 2.03
CA VAL A 72 1.34 5.79 3.28
C VAL A 72 2.83 5.88 3.04
N SER A 73 3.56 6.37 4.04
CA SER A 73 5.03 6.31 4.09
C SER A 73 5.46 5.17 5.03
N ALA A 74 6.48 4.39 4.66
CA ALA A 74 7.00 3.32 5.51
C ALA A 74 8.52 3.43 5.78
N SER A 75 8.89 3.22 7.05
CA SER A 75 10.27 3.15 7.54
C SER A 75 10.75 1.69 7.58
N PRO A 76 12.03 1.37 7.31
CA PRO A 76 13.15 2.27 6.99
C PRO A 76 13.29 2.65 5.51
N SER A 77 12.35 2.23 4.65
CA SER A 77 12.45 2.41 3.19
C SER A 77 12.20 3.84 2.68
N ASP A 78 11.70 4.72 3.56
CA ASP A 78 11.09 6.03 3.22
C ASP A 78 10.12 5.94 2.04
N GLY A 79 9.33 4.87 2.10
CA GLY A 79 8.57 4.40 0.97
C GLY A 79 7.15 4.85 0.91
N ARG A 80 6.77 5.47 -0.21
CA ARG A 80 5.41 5.94 -0.44
C ARG A 80 4.64 4.90 -1.22
N TYR A 81 3.61 4.35 -0.59
CA TYR A 81 2.78 3.28 -1.14
C TYR A 81 1.34 3.76 -1.25
N GLU A 82 0.76 3.63 -2.45
CA GLU A 82 -0.63 3.92 -2.74
C GLU A 82 -1.40 2.63 -2.96
N THR A 83 -2.60 2.54 -2.40
CA THR A 83 -3.56 1.49 -2.75
C THR A 83 -4.99 1.95 -2.49
N GLN A 84 -5.93 1.27 -3.13
CA GLN A 84 -7.34 1.32 -2.78
C GLN A 84 -7.67 0.18 -1.81
N LEU A 85 -8.61 0.45 -0.91
CA LEU A 85 -9.09 -0.45 0.14
C LEU A 85 -10.61 -0.46 0.13
N LEU A 86 -11.19 -1.63 -0.03
CA LEU A 86 -12.61 -1.85 0.18
C LEU A 86 -12.85 -2.02 1.68
N LYS A 87 -13.63 -1.12 2.26
CA LYS A 87 -14.04 -1.15 3.66
C LYS A 87 -15.28 -2.04 3.80
N ASN A 88 -15.13 -3.16 4.49
CA ASN A 88 -16.23 -3.96 4.99
C ASN A 88 -16.54 -3.56 6.44
N ALA A 89 -17.55 -4.17 7.07
CA ALA A 89 -18.03 -3.79 8.41
C ALA A 89 -16.90 -3.55 9.43
N GLU A 90 -15.92 -4.47 9.51
CA GLU A 90 -14.79 -4.36 10.43
C GLU A 90 -13.43 -4.73 9.79
N SER A 91 -13.40 -4.93 8.47
CA SER A 91 -12.18 -5.37 7.76
C SER A 91 -11.91 -4.54 6.51
N PHE A 92 -10.65 -4.60 6.08
CA PHE A 92 -10.20 -4.02 4.82
C PHE A 92 -9.78 -5.13 3.86
N GLU A 93 -10.11 -4.93 2.59
CA GLU A 93 -9.63 -5.75 1.49
C GLU A 93 -8.93 -4.86 0.47
N ILE A 94 -7.87 -5.35 -0.15
CA ILE A 94 -7.19 -4.65 -1.25
C ILE A 94 -7.69 -5.27 -2.55
N PRO A 95 -8.65 -4.63 -3.28
CA PRO A 95 -9.17 -5.16 -4.53
C PRO A 95 -8.14 -5.10 -5.69
N GLY A 96 -7.00 -4.45 -5.48
CA GLY A 96 -5.96 -4.26 -6.49
C GLY A 96 -4.55 -4.58 -6.01
N LYS A 97 -3.60 -3.71 -6.30
CA LYS A 97 -2.18 -3.85 -5.93
C LYS A 97 -1.71 -2.63 -5.16
N ILE A 98 -0.82 -2.87 -4.21
CA ILE A 98 -0.08 -1.80 -3.55
C ILE A 98 1.02 -1.30 -4.50
N ILE A 99 0.98 -0.02 -4.83
CA ILE A 99 1.89 0.61 -5.79
C ILE A 99 2.87 1.51 -5.05
N ARG A 100 4.16 1.34 -5.30
CA ARG A 100 5.19 2.28 -4.85
C ARG A 100 5.18 3.52 -5.74
N VAL A 101 4.87 4.69 -5.20
CA VAL A 101 4.71 5.95 -5.97
C VAL A 101 5.98 6.80 -6.05
N ASN A 102 7.01 6.54 -5.23
CA ASN A 102 8.32 7.18 -5.32
C ASN A 102 9.42 6.19 -5.72
N SER A 103 10.51 6.70 -6.31
CA SER A 103 11.65 5.88 -6.73
C SER A 103 12.27 5.08 -5.56
N TYR A 104 12.59 3.81 -5.79
CA TYR A 104 13.24 2.92 -4.81
C TYR A 104 14.75 2.68 -5.10
N GLY A 105 15.25 3.07 -6.27
CA GLY A 105 16.67 3.02 -6.60
C GLY A 105 17.30 1.64 -6.32
N ASN A 106 18.39 1.62 -5.55
CA ASN A 106 19.12 0.39 -5.20
C ASN A 106 18.64 -0.27 -3.89
N GLN A 107 17.51 0.16 -3.32
CA GLN A 107 17.00 -0.36 -2.06
C GLN A 107 16.63 -1.85 -2.14
N SER A 108 16.27 -2.36 -3.33
CA SER A 108 15.77 -3.73 -3.53
C SER A 108 16.76 -4.65 -4.27
N HIS A 109 18.07 -4.39 -4.17
CA HIS A 109 19.11 -5.09 -4.95
C HIS A 109 19.26 -6.59 -4.65
N CYS A 110 18.83 -7.02 -3.47
CA CYS A 110 18.86 -8.42 -2.99
C CYS A 110 17.75 -9.30 -3.61
N VAL A 111 16.80 -8.72 -4.36
CA VAL A 111 15.68 -9.42 -5.00
C VAL A 111 15.62 -9.16 -6.51
N ASN A 112 15.37 -10.23 -7.27
CA ASN A 112 15.26 -10.20 -8.75
C ASN A 112 13.82 -10.41 -9.24
N ASN A 113 12.82 -10.30 -8.35
CA ASN A 113 11.42 -10.49 -8.70
C ASN A 113 10.71 -9.14 -8.78
N ASP A 114 10.18 -8.82 -9.96
CA ASP A 114 9.58 -7.52 -10.27
C ASP A 114 8.33 -7.20 -9.45
N ASP A 115 7.60 -8.20 -8.95
CA ASP A 115 6.43 -7.99 -8.08
C ASP A 115 6.82 -7.46 -6.70
N ILE A 116 8.00 -7.84 -6.19
CA ILE A 116 8.45 -7.50 -4.83
C ILE A 116 9.53 -6.43 -4.80
N ARG A 117 10.23 -6.18 -5.91
CA ARG A 117 11.27 -5.13 -6.00
C ARG A 117 10.77 -3.77 -5.52
N PRO A 118 9.58 -3.27 -5.93
CA PRO A 118 9.09 -1.97 -5.47
C PRO A 118 8.74 -1.92 -3.97
N LEU A 119 8.57 -3.08 -3.34
CA LEU A 119 8.12 -3.24 -1.95
C LEU A 119 9.26 -3.61 -0.99
N CYS A 120 10.36 -4.15 -1.49
CA CYS A 120 11.46 -4.65 -0.68
C CYS A 120 12.49 -3.55 -0.41
N TYR A 121 12.82 -3.38 0.87
CA TYR A 121 14.02 -2.68 1.30
C TYR A 121 15.00 -3.71 1.86
N CYS A 122 16.14 -3.91 1.20
CA CYS A 122 17.09 -4.96 1.54
C CYS A 122 17.74 -4.70 2.89
N ARG A 123 17.88 -5.78 3.67
CA ARG A 123 18.65 -5.77 4.91
C ARG A 123 20.11 -5.43 4.64
N LYS A 124 20.74 -4.79 5.60
CA LYS A 124 22.18 -4.51 5.58
C LYS A 124 22.98 -5.72 6.05
#